data_AF-A0A918IKV1-F1
#
_entry.id   AF-A0A918IKV1-F1
#
_cell.length_a   1.000
_cell.length_b   1.000
_cell.length_c   1.000
_cell.angle_alpha   90.00
_cell.angle_beta   90.00
_cell.angle_gamma   90.00
#
_symmetry.space_group_name_H-M   'P 1'
#
loop_
_entity.id
_entity.type
_entity.pdbx_description
1 polymer ?
#
loop_
_entity_poly.entity_id
_entity_poly.type
_entity_poly.pdbx_seq_one_letter_code
_entity_poly.pdbx_strand_id
1 'polypeptide(L)' 'MVMDWLIGVGAVVSLAGIAGLIWCILLALKARSTSTNDEEMRLRLQRVVLLNMGALGISALGLMIVVSGILLS' A
#
# COMPACT_ATOMS: atom_id res chain seq x y z
N MET A 1 -4.27 -20.91 -20.05
CA MET A 1 -4.52 -21.53 -18.72
C MET A 1 -3.50 -21.12 -17.66
N VAL A 2 -2.21 -20.90 -17.94
CA VAL A 2 -1.25 -20.36 -16.94
C VAL A 2 -1.41 -18.84 -16.72
N MET A 3 -1.89 -18.12 -17.74
CA MET A 3 -1.90 -16.65 -17.80
C MET A 3 -2.92 -15.97 -16.87
N ASP A 4 -4.13 -16.54 -16.73
CA ASP A 4 -5.18 -16.01 -15.84
C ASP A 4 -4.75 -15.99 -14.38
N TRP A 5 -3.88 -16.92 -13.98
CA TRP A 5 -3.36 -16.97 -12.61
C TRP A 5 -2.41 -15.81 -12.32
N LEU A 6 -1.57 -15.41 -13.27
CA LEU A 6 -0.64 -14.30 -13.10
C LEU A 6 -1.38 -12.97 -12.93
N ILE A 7 -2.42 -12.77 -13.75
CA ILE A 7 -3.30 -11.60 -13.68
C ILE A 7 -4.09 -11.60 -12.36
N GLY A 8 -4.65 -12.76 -11.97
CA GLY A 8 -5.40 -12.90 -10.73
C GLY A 8 -4.56 -12.64 -9.48
N VAL A 9 -3.34 -13.20 -9.40
CA VAL A 9 -2.41 -12.96 -8.29
C VAL A 9 -1.97 -11.49 -8.26
N GLY A 10 -1.59 -10.93 -9.40
CA GLY A 10 -1.22 -9.52 -9.49
C GLY A 10 -2.34 -8.59 -9.01
N ALA A 11 -3.59 -8.85 -9.41
CA ALA A 11 -4.75 -8.07 -8.99
C ALA A 11 -4.99 -8.14 -7.48
N VAL A 12 -4.87 -9.33 -6.88
CA VAL A 12 -4.99 -9.50 -5.42
C VAL A 12 -3.88 -8.76 -4.67
N VAL A 13 -2.64 -8.83 -5.15
CA VAL A 13 -1.50 -8.13 -4.53
C VAL A 13 -1.66 -6.61 -4.64
N SER A 14 -2.11 -6.10 -5.79
CA SER A 14 -2.42 -4.67 -5.94
C SER A 14 -3.55 -4.22 -5.02
N LEU A 15 -4.64 -4.98 -4.94
CA LEU A 15 -5.76 -4.68 -4.03
C LEU A 15 -5.31 -4.69 -2.56
N ALA A 16 -4.46 -5.63 -2.16
CA ALA A 16 -3.88 -5.68 -0.82
C ALA A 16 -2.99 -4.45 -0.55
N GLY A 17 -2.19 -4.03 -1.52
CA GLY A 17 -1.40 -2.80 -1.46
C GLY A 17 -2.28 -1.55 -1.25
N ILE A 18 -3.35 -1.42 -2.04
CA ILE A 18 -4.33 -0.32 -1.93
C ILE A 18 -5.02 -0.34 -0.56
N ALA A 19 -5.45 -1.50 -0.08
CA ALA A 19 -6.03 -1.64 1.26
C ALA A 19 -5.05 -1.18 2.36
N GLY A 20 -3.77 -1.51 2.22
CA GLY A 20 -2.70 -1.02 3.09
C GLY A 20 -2.54 0.51 3.05
N LEU A 21 -2.65 1.13 1.87
CA LEU A 21 -2.61 2.58 1.72
C LEU A 21 -3.80 3.25 2.43
N ILE A 22 -5.01 2.72 2.28
CA ILE A 22 -6.21 3.22 2.96
C ILE A 22 -6.02 3.13 4.48
N TRP A 23 -5.49 2.01 4.98
CA TRP A 23 -5.20 1.85 6.41
C TRP A 23 -4.18 2.88 6.93
N CYS A 24 -3.11 3.14 6.16
CA CYS A 24 -2.14 4.20 6.46
C CYS A 24 -2.79 5.58 6.55
N ILE A 25 -3.71 5.92 5.62
CA ILE A 25 -4.42 7.20 5.63
C ILE A 25 -5.27 7.34 6.89
N LEU A 26 -6.03 6.31 7.24
CA LEU A 26 -6.85 6.31 8.47
C LEU A 26 -5.99 6.46 9.73
N LEU A 27 -4.83 5.79 9.79
CA LEU A 27 -3.89 5.90 10.88
C LEU A 27 -3.28 7.31 10.97
N ALA A 28 -2.94 7.93 9.84
CA ALA A 28 -2.44 9.30 9.76
C ALA A 28 -3.47 10.30 10.29
N LEU A 29 -4.72 10.19 9.84
CA LEU A 29 -5.83 11.05 10.23
C LEU A 29 -6.12 10.93 11.73
N LYS A 30 -6.12 9.71 12.26
CA LYS A 30 -6.32 9.45 13.68
C LYS A 30 -5.17 9.99 14.54
N ALA A 31 -3.93 9.82 14.09
CA ALA A 31 -2.75 10.34 14.77
C ALA A 31 -2.76 11.87 14.81
N ARG A 32 -3.04 12.53 13.69
CA ARG A 32 -3.15 13.99 13.58
C ARG A 32 -4.25 14.55 14.48
N SER A 33 -5.36 13.84 14.66
CA SER A 33 -6.47 14.29 15.52
C SER A 33 -6.21 14.15 17.02
N THR A 34 -5.24 13.34 17.44
CA THR A 34 -5.02 13.01 18.87
C THR A 34 -3.68 13.56 19.40
N SER A 35 -2.83 14.11 18.53
CA SER A 35 -1.51 14.59 18.91
C SER A 35 -1.58 15.95 19.61
N THR A 36 -1.32 15.96 20.92
CA THR A 36 -1.22 17.19 21.73
C THR A 36 0.21 17.72 21.90
N ASN A 37 1.21 16.97 21.41
CA ASN A 37 2.64 17.25 21.62
C ASN A 37 3.43 17.00 20.31
N ASP A 38 4.25 17.96 19.89
CA ASP A 38 4.90 17.99 18.57
C ASP A 38 5.92 16.86 18.36
N GLU A 39 6.64 16.45 19.42
CA GLU A 39 7.60 15.35 19.35
C GLU A 39 6.91 14.00 19.09
N GLU A 40 5.79 13.73 19.77
CA GLU A 40 5.00 12.53 19.53
C GLU A 40 4.40 12.51 18.13
N MET A 41 3.97 13.67 17.62
CA MET A 41 3.42 13.78 16.26
C MET A 41 4.48 13.43 15.22
N ARG A 42 5.71 13.96 15.35
CA ARG A 42 6.81 13.66 14.42
C ARG A 42 7.15 12.17 14.38
N LEU A 43 7.28 11.52 15.55
CA LEU A 43 7.57 10.08 15.63
C LEU A 43 6.46 9.21 15.02
N ARG A 44 5.19 9.58 15.25
CA ARG A 44 4.05 8.87 14.64
C ARG A 44 3.99 9.07 13.14
N LEU A 45 4.20 10.30 12.66
CA LEU A 45 4.23 10.60 11.23
C LEU A 45 5.34 9.83 10.50
N GLN A 46 6.55 9.75 11.08
CA GLN A 46 7.63 8.94 10.51
C GLN A 46 7.24 7.47 10.32
N ARG A 47 6.59 6.87 11.33
CA ARG A 47 6.09 5.49 11.21
C ARG A 47 5.02 5.35 10.12
N VAL A 48 4.09 6.30 10.02
CA VAL A 48 3.03 6.25 9.02
C VAL A 48 3.60 6.39 7.60
N VAL A 49 4.59 7.27 7.40
CA VAL A 49 5.29 7.42 6.11
C VAL A 49 6.01 6.13 5.72
N LEU A 50 6.70 5.47 6.66
CA LEU A 50 7.36 4.19 6.40
C LEU A 50 6.36 3.10 5.99
N LEU A 51 5.24 2.99 6.70
CA LEU A 51 4.17 2.04 6.36
C LEU A 51 3.55 2.36 4.99
N ASN A 52 3.34 3.64 4.67
CA ASN A 52 2.78 4.07 3.40
C ASN A 52 3.72 3.74 2.23
N MET A 53 5.02 3.99 2.39
CA MET A 53 6.05 3.62 1.40
C MET A 53 6.09 2.09 1.19
N GLY A 54 5.97 1.29 2.26
CA GLY A 54 5.86 -0.16 2.15
C GLY A 54 4.62 -0.61 1.37
N ALA A 55 3.45 -0.05 1.70
CA ALA A 55 2.20 -0.33 1.00
C ALA A 55 2.23 0.11 -0.48
N LEU A 56 2.84 1.27 -0.78
CA LEU A 56 3.07 1.75 -2.14
C LEU A 56 3.93 0.77 -2.95
N GLY A 57 5.02 0.27 -2.34
CA GLY A 57 5.88 -0.73 -2.98
C GLY A 57 5.14 -2.01 -3.31
N ILE A 58 4.35 -2.54 -2.36
CA ILE A 58 3.52 -3.75 -2.59
C ILE A 58 2.50 -3.51 -3.71
N SER A 59 1.83 -2.36 -3.70
CA SER A 59 0.85 -2.00 -4.74
C SER A 59 1.49 -1.89 -6.13
N ALA A 60 2.68 -1.29 -6.22
CA ALA A 60 3.43 -1.13 -7.46
C ALA A 60 3.92 -2.48 -8.00
N LEU A 61 4.42 -3.36 -7.13
CA LEU A 61 4.84 -4.72 -7.51
C LEU A 61 3.65 -5.55 -8.03
N GLY A 62 2.51 -5.51 -7.34
CA GLY A 62 1.29 -6.16 -7.83
C GLY A 62 0.88 -5.66 -9.21
N LEU A 63 0.96 -4.34 -9.44
CA LEU A 63 0.60 -3.74 -10.72
C LEU A 63 1.57 -4.17 -11.83
N MET A 64 2.87 -4.23 -11.54
CA MET A 64 3.87 -4.75 -12.50
C MET A 64 3.59 -6.20 -12.88
N ILE A 65 3.15 -7.04 -11.93
CA ILE A 65 2.77 -8.43 -12.21
C ILE A 65 1.53 -8.49 -13.12
N VAL A 66 0.51 -7.65 -12.86
CA VAL A 66 -0.67 -7.57 -13.75
C VAL A 66 -0.29 -7.11 -15.15
N VAL A 67 0.48 -6.03 -15.26
CA VAL A 67 0.88 -5.45 -16.55
C VAL A 67 1.74 -6.44 -17.33
N SER A 68 2.70 -7.11 -16.70
CA SER A 68 3.47 -8.17 -17.36
C SER A 68 2.57 -9.34 -17.79
N GLY A 69 1.63 -9.78 -16.95
CA GLY A 69 0.63 -10.78 -17.34
C GLY A 69 -0.19 -10.39 -18.57
N ILE A 70 -0.62 -9.12 -18.68
CA ILE A 70 -1.36 -8.61 -19.84
C ILE A 70 -0.48 -8.49 -21.09
N LEU A 71 0.80 -8.13 -20.94
CA LEU A 71 1.72 -8.00 -22.09
C LEU A 71 2.18 -9.36 -22.63
N LEU A 72 2.25 -10.38 -21.77
CA LEU A 72 2.61 -11.74 -22.16
C LEU A 72 1.40 -12.61 -22.55
N SER A 73 0.16 -12.13 -22.32
CA SER A 73 -1.10 -12.82 -22.66
C SER A 73 -1.47 -12.73 -24.13
#